data_AF-A0A532C6V1-F1
#
_entry.id   AF-A0A532C6V1-F1
#
_cell.length_a   1.000
_cell.length_b   1.000
_cell.length_c   1.000
_cell.angle_alpha   90.00
_cell.angle_beta   90.00
_cell.angle_gamma   90.00
#
_symmetry.space_group_name_H-M   'P 1'
#
loop_
_entity.id
_entity.type
_entity.pdbx_description
1 polymer ?
#
loop_
_entity_poly.entity_id
_entity_poly.type
_entity_poly.pdbx_seq_one_letter_code
_entity_poly.pdbx_strand_id
1 'polypeptide(L)'
;TFDTVIEEFGLKSEALDRLATIIRAADTASLDLVPQAAGFLAASLGLSRMFRDDLEQLEAGMLLYDAFFRWCRDATEETHNWPAAGAVSLGAGKPS
;
A
#
# COMPACT_ATOMS: atom_id res chain seq x y z
N THR A 1 6.50 17.75 4.74
CA THR A 1 6.27 16.30 4.51
C THR A 1 4.77 16.05 4.57
N PHE A 2 4.30 14.82 4.35
CA PHE A 2 2.89 14.51 4.58
C PHE A 2 2.45 14.78 6.02
N ASP A 3 3.33 14.53 7.01
CA ASP A 3 3.10 14.91 8.41
C ASP A 3 2.81 16.41 8.56
N THR A 4 3.59 17.27 7.88
CA THR A 4 3.37 18.73 7.89
C THR A 4 1.98 19.10 7.35
N VAL A 5 1.51 18.43 6.29
CA VAL A 5 0.16 18.69 5.74
C VAL A 5 -0.90 18.31 6.76
N ILE A 6 -0.77 17.15 7.42
CA ILE A 6 -1.72 16.76 8.48
C ILE A 6 -1.77 17.81 9.59
N GLU A 7 -0.60 18.27 10.06
CA GLU A 7 -0.47 19.26 11.12
C GLU A 7 -1.05 20.63 10.71
N GLU A 8 -0.68 21.14 9.54
CA GLU A 8 -1.10 22.46 9.04
C GLU A 8 -2.61 22.55 8.85
N PHE A 9 -3.25 21.47 8.40
CA PHE A 9 -4.69 21.41 8.21
C PHE A 9 -5.45 20.92 9.45
N GLY A 10 -4.76 20.62 10.55
CA GLY A 10 -5.37 20.14 11.80
C GLY A 10 -6.13 18.83 11.65
N LEU A 11 -5.73 17.99 10.69
CA LEU A 11 -6.37 16.72 10.40
C LEU A 11 -6.03 15.72 11.51
N LYS A 12 -7.03 15.01 12.02
CA LYS A 12 -6.84 14.00 13.08
C LYS A 12 -7.58 12.72 12.71
N SER A 13 -6.82 11.69 12.37
CA SER A 13 -7.36 10.38 12.02
C SER A 13 -6.26 9.34 12.11
N GLU A 14 -6.54 8.22 12.78
CA GLU A 14 -5.61 7.08 12.85
C GLU A 14 -5.27 6.52 11.45
N ALA A 15 -6.20 6.62 10.50
CA ALA A 15 -5.95 6.24 9.11
C ALA A 15 -4.93 7.16 8.43
N LEU A 16 -4.98 8.47 8.72
CA LEU A 16 -4.00 9.42 8.21
C LEU A 16 -2.64 9.22 8.88
N ASP A 17 -2.59 8.89 10.16
CA ASP A 17 -1.34 8.61 10.89
C ASP A 17 -0.62 7.37 10.32
N ARG A 18 -1.39 6.32 10.00
CA ARG A 18 -0.87 5.13 9.31
C ARG A 18 -0.33 5.48 7.92
N LEU A 19 -1.11 6.21 7.13
CA LEU A 19 -0.70 6.63 5.79
C LEU A 19 0.56 7.49 5.82
N ALA A 20 0.65 8.43 6.77
CA ALA A 20 1.83 9.26 6.99
C ALA A 20 3.08 8.42 7.28
N THR A 21 2.93 7.35 8.07
CA THR A 21 4.03 6.44 8.36
C THR A 21 4.53 5.70 7.11
N ILE A 22 3.61 5.24 6.25
CA ILE A 22 3.96 4.59 4.97
C ILE A 22 4.71 5.55 4.05
N ILE A 23 4.18 6.76 3.87
CA ILE A 23 4.77 7.79 2.99
C ILE A 23 6.16 8.18 3.51
N ARG A 24 6.29 8.46 4.81
CA ARG A 24 7.57 8.81 5.43
C ARG A 24 8.60 7.69 5.28
N ALA A 25 8.22 6.43 5.46
CA ALA A 25 9.10 5.29 5.26
C ALA A 25 9.61 5.21 3.82
N ALA A 26 8.73 5.43 2.84
CA ALA A 26 9.08 5.46 1.43
C ALA A 26 10.00 6.64 1.07
N ASP A 27 9.67 7.86 1.50
CA ASP A 27 10.42 9.09 1.21
C ASP A 27 11.84 9.07 1.80
N THR A 28 12.02 8.38 2.94
CA THR A 28 13.30 8.29 3.65
C THR A 28 14.07 7.00 3.37
N ALA A 29 13.60 6.17 2.43
CA ALA A 29 14.15 4.85 2.14
C ALA A 29 14.26 3.90 3.36
N SER A 30 13.47 4.15 4.40
CA SER A 30 13.36 3.31 5.61
C SER A 30 12.30 2.22 5.40
N LEU A 31 12.48 1.40 4.37
CA LEU A 31 11.43 0.49 3.87
C LEU A 31 11.02 -0.60 4.88
N ASP A 32 11.88 -0.93 5.83
CA ASP A 32 11.59 -1.90 6.89
C ASP A 32 10.75 -1.30 8.04
N LEU A 33 10.46 0.00 8.02
CA LEU A 33 9.66 0.66 9.05
C LEU A 33 8.21 0.14 9.05
N VAL A 34 7.64 -0.07 7.86
CA VAL A 34 6.33 -0.69 7.67
C VAL A 34 6.33 -1.52 6.37
N PRO A 35 5.78 -2.75 6.35
CA PRO A 35 5.84 -3.63 5.17
C PRO A 35 5.30 -3.00 3.87
N GLN A 36 4.34 -2.08 4.00
CA GLN A 36 3.65 -1.43 2.89
C GLN A 36 4.53 -0.38 2.18
N ALA A 37 5.60 0.10 2.81
CA ALA A 37 6.44 1.18 2.29
C ALA A 37 7.12 0.81 0.96
N ALA A 38 7.67 -0.40 0.87
CA ALA A 38 8.34 -0.87 -0.35
C ALA A 38 7.36 -0.96 -1.54
N GLY A 39 6.13 -1.43 -1.30
CA GLY A 39 5.08 -1.50 -2.33
C GLY A 39 4.62 -0.12 -2.78
N PHE A 40 4.42 0.80 -1.84
CA PHE A 40 4.09 2.19 -2.14
C PHE A 40 5.18 2.85 -2.99
N LEU A 41 6.46 2.72 -2.60
CA LEU A 41 7.57 3.26 -3.36
C LEU A 41 7.67 2.65 -4.76
N ALA A 42 7.50 1.33 -4.89
CA ALA A 42 7.53 0.66 -6.19
C ALA A 42 6.44 1.17 -7.14
N ALA A 43 5.21 1.35 -6.64
CA ALA A 43 4.11 1.90 -7.42
C ALA A 43 4.38 3.35 -7.83
N SER A 44 4.83 4.20 -6.91
CA SER A 44 5.16 5.60 -7.18
C SER A 44 6.28 5.76 -8.21
N LEU A 45 7.33 4.93 -8.15
CA LEU A 45 8.39 4.88 -9.16
C LEU A 45 7.89 4.35 -10.51
N GLY A 46 6.95 3.39 -10.51
CA GLY A 46 6.31 2.94 -11.74
C GLY A 46 5.55 4.07 -12.42
N LEU A 47 4.73 4.82 -11.67
CA LEU A 47 3.98 5.98 -12.16
C LEU A 47 4.92 7.03 -12.75
N SER A 48 6.05 7.35 -12.11
CA SER A 48 7.02 8.33 -12.63
C SER A 48 7.71 7.91 -13.93
N ARG A 49 7.69 6.62 -14.26
CA ARG A 49 8.18 6.11 -15.54
C ARG A 49 7.09 6.03 -16.61
N MET A 50 5.83 5.93 -16.21
CA MET A 50 4.68 5.90 -17.11
C MET A 50 4.30 7.30 -17.61
N PHE A 51 4.39 8.31 -16.76
CA PHE A 51 3.97 9.68 -17.05
C PHE A 51 5.18 10.60 -17.13
N ARG A 52 5.27 11.39 -18.20
CA ARG A 52 6.31 12.44 -18.36
C ARG A 52 5.84 13.81 -17.88
N ASP A 53 4.53 14.01 -17.87
CA ASP A 53 3.89 15.23 -17.39
C ASP A 53 3.56 15.07 -15.91
N ASP A 54 4.00 16.03 -15.10
CA ASP A 54 3.86 15.98 -13.64
C ASP A 54 2.40 16.07 -13.19
N LEU A 55 1.54 16.76 -13.96
CA LEU A 55 0.13 16.90 -13.62
C LEU A 55 -0.61 15.59 -13.91
N GLU A 56 -0.35 14.95 -15.04
CA GLU A 56 -0.88 13.61 -15.35
C GLU A 56 -0.40 12.57 -14.32
N GLN A 57 0.87 12.64 -13.93
CA GLN A 57 1.42 11.75 -12.91
C GLN A 57 0.72 11.98 -11.56
N LEU A 58 0.53 13.23 -11.15
CA LEU A 58 -0.15 13.58 -9.92
C LEU A 58 -1.58 13.04 -9.93
N GLU A 59 -2.32 13.25 -11.02
CA GLU A 59 -3.70 12.78 -11.16
C GLU A 59 -3.81 11.25 -11.09
N ALA A 60 -2.89 10.53 -11.75
CA ALA A 60 -2.79 9.08 -11.60
C ALA A 60 -2.40 8.65 -10.18
N GLY A 61 -1.53 9.41 -9.53
CA GLY A 61 -1.10 9.20 -8.15
C GLY A 61 -2.24 9.37 -7.14
N MET A 62 -3.21 10.26 -7.39
CA MET A 62 -4.33 10.48 -6.47
C MET A 62 -5.10 9.19 -6.18
N LEU A 63 -5.33 8.35 -7.19
CA LEU A 63 -6.00 7.06 -6.99
C LEU A 63 -5.18 6.10 -6.11
N LEU A 64 -3.85 6.13 -6.22
CA LEU A 64 -2.96 5.34 -5.37
C LEU A 64 -3.05 5.80 -3.92
N TYR A 65 -3.01 7.12 -3.68
CA TYR A 65 -3.19 7.69 -2.33
C TYR A 65 -4.57 7.34 -1.75
N ASP A 66 -5.64 7.43 -2.54
CA ASP A 66 -6.99 7.07 -2.10
C ASP A 66 -7.12 5.59 -1.74
N ALA A 67 -6.50 4.70 -2.53
CA ALA A 67 -6.49 3.27 -2.26
C ALA A 67 -5.75 2.95 -0.94
N PHE A 68 -4.58 3.56 -0.73
CA PHE A 68 -3.83 3.38 0.52
C PHE A 68 -4.54 3.99 1.72
N PHE A 69 -5.19 5.15 1.56
CA PHE A 69 -6.02 5.74 2.62
C PHE A 69 -7.18 4.82 2.98
N ARG A 70 -7.92 4.30 1.99
CA ARG A 70 -9.02 3.35 2.21
C ARG A 70 -8.52 2.08 2.88
N TRP A 71 -7.34 1.58 2.50
CA TRP A 71 -6.73 0.44 3.17
C TRP A 71 -6.41 0.75 4.65
N CYS A 72 -5.77 1.88 4.92
CA CYS A 72 -5.44 2.33 6.28
C CYS A 72 -6.68 2.52 7.18
N ARG A 73 -7.82 2.86 6.58
CA ARG A 73 -9.08 3.13 7.28
C ARG A 73 -9.93 1.89 7.50
N ASP A 74 -10.06 1.03 6.49
CA ASP A 74 -11.11 0.01 6.44
C ASP A 74 -10.57 -1.43 6.28
N ALA A 75 -9.33 -1.63 5.82
CA ALA A 75 -8.87 -2.94 5.35
C ALA A 75 -7.52 -3.40 5.94
N THR A 76 -7.10 -2.82 7.07
CA THR A 76 -5.84 -3.23 7.71
C THR A 76 -5.88 -4.64 8.29
N GLU A 77 -7.07 -5.14 8.64
CA GLU A 77 -7.30 -6.50 9.16
C GLU A 77 -7.63 -7.53 8.06
N GLU A 78 -7.84 -7.08 6.82
CA GLU A 78 -8.09 -7.94 5.66
C GLU A 78 -6.80 -8.67 5.28
N THR A 79 -6.71 -9.93 5.69
CA THR A 79 -5.71 -10.84 5.14
C THR A 79 -6.21 -11.37 3.80
N HIS A 80 -5.36 -11.38 2.76
CA HIS A 80 -5.67 -12.01 1.48
C HIS A 80 -5.79 -13.54 1.64
N ASN A 81 -6.85 -14.01 2.29
CA ASN A 81 -7.19 -15.40 2.44
C ASN A 81 -7.99 -15.86 1.22
N TRP A 82 -7.36 -15.83 0.05
CA TRP A 82 -7.88 -16.59 -1.07
C TRP A 82 -7.64 -18.07 -0.75
N PRO A 83 -8.68 -18.94 -0.67
CA PRO A 83 -8.44 -20.36 -0.58
C PRO A 83 -7.69 -20.75 -1.86
N ALA A 84 -6.42 -21.13 -1.74
CA ALA A 84 -5.70 -21.73 -2.83
C ALA A 84 -6.51 -22.96 -3.26
N ALA A 85 -7.23 -22.86 -4.37
CA ALA A 85 -7.89 -23.98 -5.02
C ALA A 85 -6.77 -24.91 -5.53
N GLY A 86 -6.25 -25.75 -4.64
CA GLY A 86 -5.04 -26.52 -4.93
C GLY A 86 -4.54 -27.45 -3.85
N ALA A 87 -5.17 -27.52 -2.67
CA ALA A 87 -4.90 -28.59 -1.71
C ALA A 87 -5.97 -29.68 -1.82
N VAL A 88 -6.14 -30.27 -3.01
CA VAL A 88 -6.68 -31.63 -3.08
C VAL A 88 -5.60 -32.52 -2.48
N SER A 89 -5.83 -32.97 -1.24
CA SER A 89 -5.08 -34.05 -0.63
C SER A 89 -5.14 -35.26 -1.56
N LEU A 90 -4.05 -35.51 -2.29
CA LEU A 90 -3.82 -36.78 -2.97
C LEU A 90 -3.61 -37.83 -1.87
N GLY A 91 -4.74 -38.36 -1.41
CA GLY A 91 -4.79 -39.55 -0.57
C GLY A 91 -4.04 -40.67 -1.27
N ALA A 92 -3.01 -41.15 -0.60
CA ALA A 92 -2.19 -42.27 -1.00
C ALA A 92 -3.06 -43.51 -1.28
N GLY A 93 -2.91 -44.07 -2.48
CA GLY A 93 -3.43 -45.38 -2.85
C GLY A 93 -2.50 -46.02 -3.89
N LYS A 94 -1.53 -46.81 -3.42
CA LYS A 94 -0.77 -47.79 -4.23
C LYS A 94 -1.19 -49.20 -3.79
N PRO A 95 -0.96 -50.25 -4.60
CA PRO A 95 -1.98 -51.19 -5.03
C PRO A 95 -1.85 -52.56 -4.34
N SER A 96 -2.91 -53.37 -4.44
CA SER A 96 -2.88 -54.82 -4.27
C SER A 96 -3.84 -55.45 -5.25
#